data_AF-A0A836XFI9-F1
#
_entry.id   AF-A0A836XFI9-F1
#
_cell.length_a   1.000
_cell.length_b   1.000
_cell.length_c   1.000
_cell.angle_alpha   90.00
_cell.angle_beta   90.00
_cell.angle_gamma   90.00
#
_symmetry.space_group_name_H-M   'P 1'
#
loop_
_entity.id
_entity.type
_entity.pdbx_description
1 polymer ?
#
loop_
_entity_poly.entity_id
_entity_poly.type
_entity_poly.pdbx_seq_one_letter_code
_entity_poly.pdbx_strand_id
1 'polypeptide(L)'
;INAARERATLGEISDALEKEFGRFTAKNQTISGVYKMEIQNNETFKKALSLSDEFAIKKGRRPRIMIAKMGQDGHDRGAKVVATSFADLGFDVDVGPLFQTPAEAAKQATENDVHILGISSLAAGHKTLVPQVIAALKEYGREDILVIAGGVIPQQDYDLLYKAGVSGVFGPGSVIAESAIDILEKLMKN
;
A
#
# COMPACT_ATOMS: atom_id res chain seq x y z
N ILE A 1 -18.24 32.57 10.26
CA ILE A 1 -18.90 33.43 9.23
C ILE A 1 -18.07 34.70 8.95
N ASN A 2 -17.58 35.44 9.95
CA ASN A 2 -16.82 36.68 9.73
C ASN A 2 -15.58 36.47 8.84
N ALA A 3 -14.72 35.48 9.13
CA ALA A 3 -13.53 35.20 8.31
C ALA A 3 -13.86 34.93 6.82
N ALA A 4 -14.90 34.13 6.55
CA ALA A 4 -15.34 33.87 5.18
C ALA A 4 -15.95 35.11 4.49
N ARG A 5 -16.60 36.02 5.23
CA ARG A 5 -17.08 37.32 4.69
C ARG A 5 -15.90 38.20 4.28
N GLU A 6 -14.83 38.19 5.08
CA GLU A 6 -13.56 38.87 4.79
C GLU A 6 -12.67 38.09 3.80
N ARG A 7 -13.23 37.14 3.05
CA ARG A 7 -12.56 36.39 1.97
C ARG A 7 -11.39 35.50 2.42
N ALA A 8 -11.29 35.17 3.70
CA ALA A 8 -10.38 34.11 4.13
C ALA A 8 -10.77 32.79 3.47
N THR A 9 -9.77 32.07 2.99
CA THR A 9 -9.90 30.75 2.35
C THR A 9 -10.26 29.69 3.39
N LEU A 10 -10.75 28.54 2.90
CA LEU A 10 -10.99 27.38 3.75
C LEU A 10 -9.70 26.94 4.47
N GLY A 11 -8.56 26.97 3.77
CA GLY A 11 -7.25 26.62 4.32
C GLY A 11 -6.85 27.55 5.47
N GLU A 12 -6.90 28.87 5.27
CA GLU A 12 -6.56 29.85 6.32
C GLU A 12 -7.44 29.71 7.57
N ILE A 13 -8.73 29.46 7.37
CA ILE A 13 -9.66 29.24 8.50
C ILE A 13 -9.34 27.95 9.23
N SER A 14 -9.05 26.85 8.51
CA SER A 14 -8.68 25.56 9.10
C SER A 14 -7.34 25.63 9.84
N ASP A 15 -6.31 26.24 9.23
CA ASP A 15 -4.97 26.37 9.80
C ASP A 15 -4.96 27.24 11.05
N ALA A 16 -5.83 28.26 11.13
CA ALA A 16 -6.00 29.06 12.33
C ALA A 16 -6.53 28.23 13.51
N LEU A 17 -7.44 27.29 13.27
CA LEU A 17 -7.96 26.37 14.30
C LEU A 17 -6.94 25.28 14.64
N GLU A 18 -6.19 24.79 13.65
CA GLU A 18 -5.16 23.77 13.83
C GLU A 18 -4.07 24.19 14.82
N LYS A 19 -3.75 25.48 14.93
CA LYS A 19 -2.78 25.98 15.92
C LYS A 19 -3.15 25.65 17.37
N GLU A 20 -4.45 25.61 17.68
CA GLU A 20 -4.94 25.31 19.03
C GLU A 20 -5.31 23.83 19.20
N PHE A 21 -5.85 23.18 18.16
CA PHE A 21 -6.36 21.81 18.26
C PHE A 21 -5.41 20.73 17.74
N GLY A 22 -4.45 21.09 16.89
CA GLY A 22 -3.63 20.16 16.12
C GLY A 22 -4.43 19.33 15.10
N ARG A 23 -3.77 18.35 14.47
CA ARG A 23 -4.40 17.35 13.61
C ARG A 23 -4.45 15.99 14.29
N PHE A 24 -5.60 15.35 14.22
CA PHE A 24 -5.76 13.99 14.72
C PHE A 24 -4.92 12.99 13.93
N THR A 25 -4.18 12.14 14.63
CA THR A 25 -3.44 11.01 14.05
C THR A 25 -4.09 9.71 14.50
N ALA A 26 -4.61 8.94 13.54
CA ALA A 26 -5.26 7.66 13.83
C ALA A 26 -4.24 6.61 14.30
N LYS A 27 -4.62 5.82 15.32
CA LYS A 27 -3.87 4.61 15.70
C LYS A 27 -4.43 3.43 14.92
N ASN A 28 -3.62 2.84 14.06
CA ASN A 28 -4.01 1.66 13.28
C ASN A 28 -3.97 0.41 14.17
N GLN A 29 -5.10 -0.28 14.30
CA GLN A 29 -5.17 -1.63 14.84
C GLN A 29 -5.51 -2.59 13.70
N THR A 30 -4.67 -3.60 13.50
CA THR A 30 -4.88 -4.67 12.52
C THR A 30 -5.37 -5.92 13.23
N ILE A 31 -6.37 -6.56 12.63
CA ILE A 31 -6.87 -7.88 13.05
C ILE A 31 -6.05 -8.93 12.29
N SER A 32 -5.85 -10.13 12.86
CA SER A 32 -5.22 -11.28 12.18
C SER A 32 -6.01 -12.55 12.46
N GLY A 33 -5.94 -13.52 11.56
CA GLY A 33 -6.50 -14.87 11.67
C GLY A 33 -7.90 -15.03 11.08
N VAL A 34 -8.66 -13.94 10.91
CA VAL A 34 -10.05 -13.99 10.40
C VAL A 34 -10.10 -14.50 8.97
N TYR A 35 -9.18 -14.06 8.12
CA TYR A 35 -9.14 -14.49 6.72
C TYR A 35 -8.73 -15.95 6.60
N LYS A 36 -7.69 -16.36 7.35
CA LYS A 36 -7.21 -17.74 7.41
C LYS A 36 -8.30 -18.72 7.84
N MET A 37 -9.10 -18.38 8.86
CA MET A 37 -10.16 -19.26 9.37
C MET A 37 -11.15 -19.70 8.28
N GLU A 38 -11.50 -18.78 7.38
CA GLU A 38 -12.48 -19.03 6.32
C GLU A 38 -11.90 -19.81 5.13
N ILE A 39 -10.62 -19.60 4.80
CA ILE A 39 -10.05 -20.06 3.51
C ILE A 39 -8.88 -21.06 3.65
N GLN A 40 -8.51 -21.47 4.86
CA GLN A 40 -7.35 -22.36 5.12
C GLN A 40 -7.35 -23.68 4.32
N ASN A 41 -8.52 -24.20 3.95
CA ASN A 41 -8.63 -25.44 3.19
C ASN A 41 -8.52 -25.25 1.67
N ASN A 42 -8.48 -24.00 1.19
CA ASN A 42 -8.34 -23.68 -0.22
C ASN A 42 -6.91 -23.95 -0.71
N GLU A 43 -6.78 -24.63 -1.84
CA GLU A 43 -5.47 -25.00 -2.39
C GLU A 43 -4.63 -23.79 -2.81
N THR A 44 -5.26 -22.72 -3.33
CA THR A 44 -4.57 -21.47 -3.65
C THR A 44 -4.02 -20.79 -2.40
N PHE A 45 -4.75 -20.83 -1.28
CA PHE A 45 -4.26 -20.31 0.00
C PHE A 45 -3.04 -21.10 0.49
N LYS A 46 -3.10 -22.44 0.48
CA LYS A 46 -1.97 -23.30 0.87
C LYS A 46 -0.76 -23.08 -0.02
N LYS A 47 -0.95 -22.93 -1.34
CA LYS A 47 0.12 -22.61 -2.28
C LYS A 47 0.78 -21.27 -1.93
N ALA A 48 -0.01 -20.22 -1.71
CA ALA A 48 0.51 -18.90 -1.36
C ALA A 48 1.31 -18.93 -0.04
N LEU A 49 0.81 -19.64 0.97
CA LEU A 49 1.51 -19.82 2.24
C LEU A 49 2.83 -20.60 2.07
N SER A 50 2.83 -21.69 1.31
CA SER A 50 4.04 -22.47 0.99
C SER A 50 5.11 -21.61 0.31
N LEU A 51 4.72 -20.78 -0.67
CA LEU A 51 5.65 -19.88 -1.36
C LEU A 51 6.24 -18.83 -0.41
N SER A 52 5.46 -18.34 0.55
CA SER A 52 5.92 -17.41 1.58
C SER A 52 6.93 -18.07 2.52
N ASP A 53 6.68 -19.33 2.91
CA ASP A 53 7.61 -20.14 3.70
C ASP A 53 8.93 -20.40 2.94
N GLU A 54 8.84 -20.79 1.66
CA GLU A 54 10.00 -21.00 0.79
C GLU A 54 10.83 -19.71 0.62
N PHE A 55 10.17 -18.57 0.43
CA PHE A 55 10.84 -17.27 0.38
C PHE A 55 11.62 -17.01 1.68
N ALA A 56 11.02 -17.28 2.84
CA ALA A 56 11.67 -17.09 4.12
C ALA A 56 12.90 -17.99 4.31
N ILE A 57 12.82 -19.25 3.88
CA ILE A 57 13.96 -20.17 3.90
C ILE A 57 15.08 -19.64 3.00
N LYS A 58 14.75 -19.18 1.79
CA LYS A 58 15.74 -18.76 0.78
C LYS A 58 16.38 -17.40 1.09
N LYS A 59 15.62 -16.44 1.62
CA LYS A 59 16.06 -15.05 1.85
C LYS A 59 16.34 -14.74 3.33
N GLY A 60 16.09 -15.69 4.23
CA GLY A 60 16.40 -15.59 5.67
C GLY A 60 15.41 -14.75 6.49
N ARG A 61 14.34 -14.24 5.88
CA ARG A 61 13.25 -13.49 6.54
C ARG A 61 11.95 -13.57 5.75
N ARG A 62 10.81 -13.33 6.40
CA ARG A 62 9.50 -13.30 5.74
C ARG A 62 9.45 -12.24 4.62
N PRO A 63 8.67 -12.48 3.56
CA PRO A 63 8.38 -11.43 2.59
C PRO A 63 7.69 -10.28 3.33
N ARG A 64 8.14 -9.06 3.08
CA ARG A 64 7.72 -7.86 3.82
C ARG A 64 7.07 -6.87 2.88
N ILE A 65 5.83 -6.49 3.18
CA ILE A 65 5.03 -5.58 2.36
C ILE A 65 4.57 -4.39 3.20
N MET A 66 4.74 -3.19 2.66
CA MET A 66 4.10 -1.99 3.18
C MET A 66 2.89 -1.64 2.32
N ILE A 67 1.72 -1.47 2.94
CA ILE A 67 0.50 -1.02 2.28
C ILE A 67 0.33 0.47 2.58
N ALA A 68 0.44 1.31 1.54
CA ALA A 68 0.40 2.76 1.64
C ALA A 68 -0.89 3.35 1.08
N LYS A 69 -1.35 4.42 1.74
CA LYS A 69 -2.39 5.34 1.27
C LYS A 69 -1.75 6.69 1.05
N MET A 70 -1.96 7.26 -0.13
CA MET A 70 -1.34 8.53 -0.51
C MET A 70 -2.36 9.61 -0.82
N GLY A 71 -1.95 10.85 -0.58
CA GLY A 71 -2.83 12.01 -0.74
C GLY A 71 -4.05 11.92 0.19
N GLN A 72 -5.12 12.63 -0.11
CA GLN A 72 -6.28 12.72 0.78
C GLN A 72 -7.24 11.51 0.70
N ASP A 73 -6.79 10.37 0.15
CA ASP A 73 -7.61 9.18 -0.02
C ASP A 73 -7.80 8.42 1.31
N GLY A 74 -8.96 8.63 1.94
CA GLY A 74 -9.36 7.96 3.19
C GLY A 74 -9.95 6.56 3.03
N HIS A 75 -10.06 6.00 1.82
CA HIS A 75 -10.62 4.65 1.64
C HIS A 75 -9.65 3.59 2.12
N ASP A 76 -9.90 3.00 3.29
CA ASP A 76 -8.98 2.08 3.95
C ASP A 76 -9.49 0.64 4.07
N ARG A 77 -10.78 0.37 3.81
CA ARG A 77 -11.37 -0.97 3.92
C ARG A 77 -10.60 -2.00 3.10
N GLY A 78 -10.34 -1.71 1.83
CA GLY A 78 -9.59 -2.61 0.94
C GLY A 78 -8.16 -2.80 1.42
N ALA A 79 -7.47 -1.72 1.79
CA ALA A 79 -6.11 -1.77 2.31
C ALA A 79 -6.00 -2.61 3.60
N LYS A 80 -6.95 -2.47 4.53
CA LYS A 80 -6.99 -3.24 5.79
C LYS A 80 -7.27 -4.72 5.55
N VAL A 81 -8.17 -5.06 4.62
CA VAL A 81 -8.44 -6.46 4.24
C VAL A 81 -7.20 -7.09 3.61
N VAL A 82 -6.56 -6.40 2.66
CA VAL A 82 -5.31 -6.87 2.07
C VAL A 82 -4.24 -7.05 3.15
N ALA A 83 -4.11 -6.10 4.09
CA ALA A 83 -3.12 -6.18 5.16
C ALA A 83 -3.29 -7.44 6.03
N THR A 84 -4.49 -7.66 6.55
CA THR A 84 -4.77 -8.84 7.40
C THR A 84 -4.62 -10.14 6.62
N SER A 85 -5.07 -10.19 5.36
CA SER A 85 -4.97 -11.39 4.54
C SER A 85 -3.53 -11.72 4.15
N PHE A 86 -2.68 -10.73 3.88
CA PHE A 86 -1.26 -10.97 3.60
C PHE A 86 -0.51 -11.43 4.86
N ALA A 87 -0.84 -10.89 6.03
CA ALA A 87 -0.31 -11.38 7.30
C ALA A 87 -0.68 -12.85 7.54
N ASP A 88 -1.94 -13.21 7.27
CA ASP A 88 -2.43 -14.59 7.34
C ASP A 88 -1.77 -15.54 6.32
N LEU A 89 -1.22 -15.00 5.23
CA LEU A 89 -0.40 -15.68 4.22
C LEU A 89 1.10 -15.71 4.56
N GLY A 90 1.48 -15.27 5.76
CA GLY A 90 2.86 -15.34 6.26
C GLY A 90 3.74 -14.17 5.84
N PHE A 91 3.19 -13.04 5.40
CA PHE A 91 3.98 -11.83 5.17
C PHE A 91 4.16 -11.04 6.46
N ASP A 92 5.29 -10.35 6.57
CA ASP A 92 5.43 -9.23 7.50
C ASP A 92 4.75 -8.01 6.86
N VAL A 93 3.72 -7.46 7.51
CA VAL A 93 2.88 -6.41 6.93
C VAL A 93 2.99 -5.11 7.72
N ASP A 94 3.43 -4.05 7.04
CA ASP A 94 3.37 -2.68 7.55
C ASP A 94 2.17 -1.95 6.94
N VAL A 95 1.37 -1.27 7.75
CA VAL A 95 0.27 -0.42 7.27
C VAL A 95 0.69 1.04 7.44
N GLY A 96 0.91 1.73 6.33
CA GLY A 96 1.25 3.14 6.32
C GLY A 96 0.14 4.01 6.92
N PRO A 97 0.47 5.16 7.52
CA PRO A 97 -0.53 6.11 7.96
C PRO A 97 -1.36 6.63 6.78
N LEU A 98 -2.55 7.16 7.09
CA LEU A 98 -3.33 7.89 6.09
C LEU A 98 -2.63 9.19 5.73
N PHE A 99 -2.91 9.67 4.52
CA PHE A 99 -2.51 11.00 4.05
C PHE A 99 -1.02 11.23 3.81
N GLN A 100 -0.25 10.15 3.58
CA GLN A 100 1.15 10.27 3.21
C GLN A 100 1.33 10.94 1.84
N THR A 101 2.40 11.71 1.74
CA THR A 101 2.97 12.10 0.46
C THR A 101 3.73 10.93 -0.17
N PRO A 102 3.97 10.94 -1.49
CA PRO A 102 4.83 9.95 -2.15
C PRO A 102 6.22 9.81 -1.53
N ALA A 103 6.84 10.94 -1.15
CA ALA A 103 8.16 10.97 -0.54
C ALA A 103 8.18 10.33 0.85
N GLU A 104 7.14 10.56 1.67
CA GLU A 104 7.01 9.93 3.00
C GLU A 104 6.78 8.42 2.87
N ALA A 105 5.94 7.99 1.93
CA ALA A 105 5.70 6.57 1.68
C ALA A 105 6.97 5.85 1.20
N ALA A 106 7.72 6.45 0.26
CA ALA A 106 8.99 5.90 -0.23
C ALA A 106 10.07 5.85 0.86
N LYS A 107 10.15 6.90 1.68
CA LYS A 107 11.06 6.97 2.83
C LYS A 107 10.77 5.86 3.84
N GLN A 108 9.52 5.72 4.25
CA GLN A 108 9.12 4.69 5.22
C GLN A 108 9.34 3.28 4.67
N ALA A 109 9.03 3.02 3.40
CA ALA A 109 9.31 1.75 2.76
C ALA A 109 10.82 1.41 2.77
N THR A 110 11.66 2.42 2.53
CA THR A 110 13.12 2.29 2.58
C THR A 110 13.62 2.00 3.99
N GLU A 111 13.17 2.78 4.98
CA GLU A 111 13.57 2.65 6.39
C GLU A 111 13.15 1.30 6.99
N ASN A 112 11.98 0.78 6.58
CA ASN A 112 11.47 -0.51 7.02
C ASN A 112 12.10 -1.71 6.28
N ASP A 113 12.92 -1.45 5.27
CA ASP A 113 13.51 -2.46 4.38
C ASP A 113 12.46 -3.46 3.83
N VAL A 114 11.37 -2.91 3.28
CA VAL A 114 10.31 -3.73 2.70
C VAL A 114 10.73 -4.26 1.34
N HIS A 115 10.25 -5.45 1.00
CA HIS A 115 10.45 -6.03 -0.33
C HIS A 115 9.44 -5.45 -1.33
N ILE A 116 8.25 -5.07 -0.83
CA ILE A 116 7.11 -4.65 -1.64
C ILE A 116 6.52 -3.38 -1.06
N LEU A 117 6.24 -2.40 -1.92
CA LEU A 117 5.39 -1.26 -1.61
C LEU A 117 4.06 -1.37 -2.38
N GLY A 118 3.00 -1.69 -1.65
CA GLY A 118 1.64 -1.78 -2.17
C GLY A 118 0.87 -0.47 -2.03
N ILE A 119 0.54 0.15 -3.16
CA ILE A 119 -0.20 1.41 -3.21
C ILE A 119 -1.69 1.12 -3.39
N SER A 120 -2.51 1.48 -2.40
CA SER A 120 -3.97 1.37 -2.50
C SER A 120 -4.59 2.70 -2.93
N SER A 121 -5.02 2.80 -4.18
CA SER A 121 -5.58 4.02 -4.80
C SER A 121 -7.05 3.83 -5.18
N LEU A 122 -7.94 4.59 -4.55
CA LEU A 122 -9.37 4.62 -4.85
C LEU A 122 -9.87 6.03 -5.22
N ALA A 123 -9.02 7.05 -5.08
CA ALA A 123 -9.32 8.45 -5.39
C ALA A 123 -8.72 8.96 -6.71
N ALA A 124 -8.47 8.08 -7.68
CA ALA A 124 -7.96 8.42 -9.02
C ALA A 124 -6.61 9.18 -9.07
N GLY A 125 -5.85 9.19 -7.98
CA GLY A 125 -4.52 9.83 -7.91
C GLY A 125 -3.38 8.99 -8.51
N HIS A 126 -3.64 7.75 -8.95
CA HIS A 126 -2.62 6.76 -9.33
C HIS A 126 -1.71 7.22 -10.46
N LYS A 127 -2.21 7.97 -11.45
CA LYS A 127 -1.40 8.46 -12.58
C LYS A 127 -0.32 9.47 -12.18
N THR A 128 -0.48 10.12 -11.03
CA THR A 128 0.44 11.15 -10.54
C THR A 128 1.26 10.64 -9.36
N LEU A 129 0.58 10.07 -8.36
CA LEU A 129 1.22 9.70 -7.09
C LEU A 129 2.10 8.47 -7.22
N VAL A 130 1.72 7.49 -8.04
CA VAL A 130 2.52 6.25 -8.21
C VAL A 130 3.86 6.53 -8.90
N PRO A 131 3.92 7.26 -10.04
CA PRO A 131 5.20 7.66 -10.62
C PRO A 131 6.09 8.47 -9.67
N GLN A 132 5.49 9.33 -8.84
CA GLN A 132 6.24 10.11 -7.84
C GLN A 132 6.85 9.23 -6.75
N VAL A 133 6.16 8.18 -6.30
CA VAL A 133 6.73 7.20 -5.35
C VAL A 133 7.92 6.48 -5.97
N ILE A 134 7.80 6.04 -7.22
CA ILE A 134 8.88 5.30 -7.89
C ILE A 134 10.11 6.20 -8.08
N ALA A 135 9.88 7.47 -8.47
CA ALA A 135 10.96 8.46 -8.52
C ALA A 135 11.61 8.68 -7.15
N ALA A 136 10.81 8.79 -6.08
CA ALA A 136 11.34 8.96 -4.72
C ALA A 136 12.14 7.72 -4.24
N LEU A 137 11.66 6.50 -4.52
CA LEU A 137 12.40 5.27 -4.22
C LEU A 137 13.76 5.25 -4.94
N LYS A 138 13.80 5.74 -6.17
CA LYS A 138 15.07 5.89 -6.91
C LYS A 138 16.01 6.89 -6.26
N GLU A 139 15.51 8.03 -5.79
CA GLU A 139 16.31 9.01 -5.05
C GLU A 139 16.88 8.42 -3.75
N TYR A 140 16.15 7.51 -3.10
CA TYR A 140 16.63 6.75 -1.94
C TYR A 140 17.55 5.56 -2.29
N GLY A 141 17.83 5.30 -3.57
CA GLY A 141 18.65 4.17 -4.03
C GLY A 141 17.98 2.80 -3.82
N ARG A 142 16.65 2.78 -3.73
CA ARG A 142 15.83 1.58 -3.47
C ARG A 142 14.93 1.20 -4.66
N GLU A 143 15.50 1.26 -5.87
CA GLU A 143 14.83 0.78 -7.10
C GLU A 143 14.55 -0.74 -7.06
N ASP A 144 15.15 -1.47 -6.11
CA ASP A 144 14.90 -2.89 -5.84
C ASP A 144 13.53 -3.18 -5.21
N ILE A 145 12.91 -2.19 -4.55
CA ILE A 145 11.61 -2.37 -3.90
C ILE A 145 10.53 -2.52 -4.97
N LEU A 146 9.82 -3.65 -4.93
CA LEU A 146 8.77 -3.97 -5.90
C LEU A 146 7.52 -3.11 -5.63
N VAL A 147 7.17 -2.22 -6.55
CA VAL A 147 5.96 -1.39 -6.42
C VAL A 147 4.78 -2.07 -7.09
N ILE A 148 3.68 -2.23 -6.35
CA ILE A 148 2.39 -2.71 -6.89
C ILE A 148 1.30 -1.68 -6.63
N ALA A 149 0.28 -1.66 -7.49
CA ALA A 149 -0.88 -0.79 -7.34
C ALA A 149 -2.17 -1.60 -7.22
N GLY A 150 -3.11 -1.16 -6.40
CA GLY A 150 -4.43 -1.76 -6.33
C GLY A 150 -5.51 -0.75 -5.97
N GLY A 151 -6.77 -1.18 -6.07
CA GLY A 151 -7.93 -0.32 -5.87
C GLY A 151 -8.69 -0.06 -7.17
N VAL A 152 -9.30 1.11 -7.32
CA VAL A 152 -10.15 1.43 -8.48
C VAL A 152 -9.29 2.11 -9.56
N ILE A 153 -8.61 1.28 -10.36
CA ILE A 153 -7.73 1.73 -11.43
C ILE A 153 -8.35 1.32 -12.79
N PRO A 154 -8.68 2.27 -13.68
CA PRO A 154 -9.18 1.94 -15.02
C PRO A 154 -8.14 1.15 -15.82
N GLN A 155 -8.58 0.12 -16.56
CA GLN A 155 -7.67 -0.71 -17.37
C GLN A 155 -6.83 0.09 -18.37
N GLN A 156 -7.40 1.16 -18.95
CA GLN A 156 -6.69 2.05 -19.87
C GLN A 156 -5.47 2.76 -19.23
N ASP A 157 -5.40 2.85 -17.90
CA ASP A 157 -4.26 3.45 -17.20
C ASP A 157 -3.16 2.43 -16.84
N TYR A 158 -3.38 1.13 -17.08
CA TYR A 158 -2.44 0.08 -16.67
C TYR A 158 -1.09 0.22 -17.39
N ASP A 159 -1.10 0.45 -18.70
CA ASP A 159 0.13 0.63 -19.48
C ASP A 159 0.98 1.81 -18.99
N LEU A 160 0.34 2.88 -18.53
CA LEU A 160 1.03 4.02 -17.95
C LEU A 160 1.71 3.63 -16.64
N LEU A 161 1.02 2.89 -15.77
CA LEU A 161 1.57 2.42 -14.49
C LEU A 161 2.72 1.45 -14.71
N TYR A 162 2.58 0.49 -15.63
CA TYR A 162 3.67 -0.43 -15.98
C TYR A 162 4.89 0.31 -16.53
N LYS A 163 4.70 1.29 -17.43
CA LYS A 163 5.80 2.14 -17.94
C LYS A 163 6.45 2.99 -16.85
N ALA A 164 5.70 3.37 -15.82
CA ALA A 164 6.24 4.09 -14.68
C ALA A 164 7.07 3.21 -13.74
N GLY A 165 6.99 1.88 -13.85
CA GLY A 165 7.74 0.91 -13.03
C GLY A 165 6.89 0.08 -12.07
N VAL A 166 5.56 0.14 -12.16
CA VAL A 166 4.68 -0.76 -11.39
C VAL A 166 4.85 -2.19 -11.87
N SER A 167 4.97 -3.14 -10.95
CA SER A 167 5.20 -4.56 -11.24
C SER A 167 3.91 -5.39 -11.38
N GLY A 168 2.78 -4.86 -10.89
CA GLY A 168 1.46 -5.50 -10.95
C GLY A 168 0.34 -4.55 -10.54
N VAL A 169 -0.82 -4.68 -11.19
CA VAL A 169 -2.04 -3.91 -10.89
C VAL A 169 -3.19 -4.83 -10.49
N PHE A 170 -3.69 -4.65 -9.26
CA PHE A 170 -4.71 -5.49 -8.62
C PHE A 170 -6.02 -4.72 -8.42
N GLY A 171 -6.92 -4.87 -9.39
CA GLY A 171 -8.20 -4.15 -9.43
C GLY A 171 -9.28 -4.70 -8.48
N PRO A 172 -10.50 -4.14 -8.53
CA PRO A 172 -11.62 -4.67 -7.76
C PRO A 172 -11.92 -6.13 -8.16
N GLY A 173 -12.12 -7.00 -7.16
CA GLY A 173 -12.38 -8.42 -7.37
C GLY A 173 -11.15 -9.31 -7.48
N SER A 174 -9.93 -8.74 -7.41
CA SER A 174 -8.70 -9.55 -7.35
C SER A 174 -8.73 -10.53 -6.16
N VAL A 175 -8.42 -11.79 -6.45
CA VAL A 175 -8.30 -12.83 -5.42
C VAL A 175 -6.97 -12.64 -4.69
N ILE A 176 -7.02 -12.47 -3.37
CA ILE A 176 -5.85 -12.12 -2.56
C ILE A 176 -4.77 -13.20 -2.62
N ALA A 177 -5.15 -14.48 -2.51
CA ALA A 177 -4.18 -15.58 -2.56
C ALA A 177 -3.48 -15.68 -3.92
N GLU A 178 -4.19 -15.46 -5.03
CA GLU A 178 -3.59 -15.43 -6.38
C GLU A 178 -2.65 -14.23 -6.55
N SER A 179 -3.06 -13.07 -6.01
CA SER A 179 -2.24 -11.86 -6.03
C SER A 179 -0.93 -12.07 -5.26
N ALA A 180 -1.00 -12.71 -4.09
CA ALA A 180 0.18 -13.04 -3.29
C ALA A 180 1.12 -14.01 -4.02
N ILE A 181 0.58 -15.02 -4.71
CA ILE A 181 1.37 -15.95 -5.54
C ILE A 181 2.13 -15.19 -6.63
N ASP A 182 1.44 -14.34 -7.40
CA ASP A 182 2.07 -13.55 -8.48
C ASP A 182 3.21 -12.65 -7.94
N ILE A 183 2.98 -12.00 -6.79
CA ILE A 183 3.99 -11.17 -6.13
C ILE A 183 5.20 -12.00 -5.68
N LEU A 184 4.98 -13.14 -5.02
CA LEU A 184 6.06 -14.02 -4.54
C LEU A 184 6.88 -14.59 -5.70
N GLU A 185 6.22 -15.02 -6.77
CA GLU A 185 6.89 -15.52 -7.97
C GLU A 185 7.78 -14.44 -8.62
N LYS A 186 7.36 -13.16 -8.61
CA LYS A 186 8.20 -12.04 -9.06
C LYS A 186 9.39 -11.81 -8.12
N LEU A 187 9.15 -11.80 -6.81
CA LEU A 187 10.21 -11.60 -5.82
C LEU A 187 11.26 -12.73 -5.82
N MET A 188 10.89 -13.96 -6.14
CA MET A 188 11.82 -15.09 -6.16
C MET A 188 12.70 -15.14 -7.41
N LYS A 189 12.30 -14.46 -8.50
CA LYS A 189 13.06 -14.34 -9.76
C LYS A 189 14.17 -13.28 -9.66
N ASN A 190 14.04 -12.33 -8.73
CA ASN A 190 15.02 -11.28 -8.43
C ASN A 190 15.97 -11.70 -7.28
#